data_AF-A0A7I0J5F3-F1
#
_entry.id   AF-A0A7I0J5F3-F1
#
_cell.length_a   1.000
_cell.length_b   1.000
_cell.length_c   1.000
_cell.angle_alpha   90.00
_cell.angle_beta   90.00
_cell.angle_gamma   90.00
#
_symmetry.space_group_name_H-M   'P 1'
#
loop_
_entity.id
_entity.type
_entity.pdbx_description
1 polymer ?
#
loop_
_entity_poly.entity_id
_entity_poly.type
_entity_poly.pdbx_seq_one_letter_code
_entity_poly.pdbx_strand_id
1 'polypeptide(L)' 'IRVWDSTAELRYLVVPMRPKGTEGWSEEQLAGLVSRDAMIGTALAKEPK' A
#
# COMPACT_ATOMS: atom_id res chain seq x y z
N ILE A 1 9.74 2.61 12.51
CA ILE A 1 9.91 2.52 11.04
C ILE A 1 10.92 1.41 10.77
N ARG A 2 10.65 0.51 9.81
CA ARG A 2 11.60 -0.52 9.37
C ARG A 2 11.92 -0.27 7.90
N VAL A 3 13.20 -0.33 7.56
CA VAL A 3 13.71 -0.11 6.20
C VAL A 3 14.34 -1.41 5.71
N TRP A 4 13.98 -1.82 4.51
CA TRP A 4 14.56 -2.98 3.84
C TRP A 4 15.54 -2.50 2.77
N ASP A 5 16.80 -2.90 2.91
CA ASP A 5 17.81 -2.69 1.88
C ASP A 5 17.83 -3.91 0.93
N SER A 6 17.71 -3.67 -0.37
CA SER A 6 17.52 -4.71 -1.38
C SER A 6 18.85 -5.20 -1.94
N THR A 7 19.73 -5.68 -1.05
CA THR A 7 21.11 -6.11 -1.36
C THR A 7 21.24 -7.57 -1.81
N ALA A 8 20.17 -8.36 -1.68
CA ALA A 8 20.07 -9.73 -2.16
C ALA A 8 19.01 -9.83 -3.27
N GLU A 9 18.86 -11.01 -3.86
CA GLU A 9 17.85 -11.26 -4.90
C GLU A 9 16.41 -11.29 -4.38
N LEU A 10 16.21 -11.16 -3.07
CA LEU A 10 14.89 -11.00 -2.47
C LEU A 10 14.22 -9.71 -2.96
N ARG A 11 12.93 -9.82 -3.28
CA ARG A 11 12.09 -8.70 -3.67
C ARG A 11 11.04 -8.47 -2.58
N TYR A 12 11.01 -7.25 -2.05
CA TYR A 12 10.07 -6.83 -1.03
C TYR A 12 8.94 -6.00 -1.63
N LEU A 13 7.74 -6.18 -1.09
CA LEU A 13 6.57 -5.36 -1.35
C LEU A 13 5.99 -4.92 -0.02
N VAL A 14 5.63 -3.65 0.11
CA VAL A 14 4.86 -3.16 1.26
C VAL A 14 3.38 -3.38 0.97
N VAL A 15 2.69 -4.03 1.90
CA VAL A 15 1.23 -4.08 1.92
C VAL A 15 0.74 -2.92 2.80
N PRO A 16 0.15 -1.85 2.22
CA PRO A 16 -0.28 -0.71 3.00
C PRO A 16 -1.47 -1.06 3.89
N MET A 17 -1.60 -0.33 5.00
CA MET A 17 -2.80 -0.43 5.85
C MET A 17 -4.03 0.03 5.08
N ARG A 18 -5.15 -0.68 5.26
CA ARG A 18 -6.44 -0.30 4.68
C ARG A 18 -6.90 1.05 5.26
N PRO A 19 -7.22 2.06 4.43
CA PRO A 19 -7.80 3.31 4.91
C PRO A 19 -9.17 3.10 5.58
N LYS A 20 -9.46 3.88 6.62
CA LYS A 20 -10.79 3.92 7.26
C LYS A 20 -11.85 4.40 6.26
N GLY A 21 -13.13 4.05 6.50
CA GLY A 21 -14.22 4.50 5.62
C GLY A 21 -14.31 3.74 4.30
N THR A 22 -13.55 2.65 4.15
CA THR A 22 -13.57 1.79 2.98
C THR A 22 -14.32 0.48 3.24
N GLU A 23 -15.06 0.37 4.33
CA GLU A 23 -15.81 -0.82 4.70
C GLU A 23 -16.81 -1.20 3.59
N GLY A 24 -16.85 -2.48 3.23
CA GLY A 24 -17.75 -2.98 2.17
C GLY A 24 -17.35 -2.62 0.73
N TRP A 25 -16.26 -1.89 0.50
CA TRP A 25 -15.76 -1.62 -0.86
C TRP A 25 -15.36 -2.90 -1.60
N SER A 26 -15.56 -2.91 -2.91
CA SER A 26 -15.07 -3.98 -3.79
C SER A 26 -13.54 -3.96 -3.89
N GLU A 27 -12.97 -5.05 -4.39
CA GLU A 27 -11.53 -5.15 -4.65
C GLU A 27 -11.05 -4.07 -5.62
N GLU A 28 -11.80 -3.82 -6.70
CA GLU A 28 -11.45 -2.82 -7.71
C GLU A 28 -11.44 -1.40 -7.11
N GLN A 29 -12.39 -1.10 -6.23
CA GLN A 29 -12.43 0.20 -5.54
C GLN A 29 -11.23 0.35 -4.59
N LEU A 30 -10.87 -0.70 -3.84
CA LEU A 30 -9.71 -0.69 -2.96
C LEU A 30 -8.39 -0.58 -3.74
N ALA A 31 -8.27 -1.29 -4.86
CA ALA A 31 -7.10 -1.21 -5.74
C ALA A 31 -6.87 0.22 -6.24
N GLY A 32 -7.95 0.97 -6.51
CA GLY A 32 -7.87 2.39 -6.88
C GLY A 32 -7.22 3.31 -5.82
N LEU A 33 -7.18 2.89 -4.56
CA LEU A 33 -6.53 3.64 -3.46
C LEU A 33 -5.04 3.32 -3.31
N VAL A 34 -4.58 2.19 -3.84
CA VAL A 34 -3.20 1.72 -3.69
C VAL A 34 -2.31 2.32 -4.79
N SER A 35 -1.41 3.22 -4.40
CA SER A 35 -0.41 3.78 -5.31
C SER A 35 0.88 2.94 -5.29
N ARG A 36 1.72 3.12 -6.32
CA ARG A 36 3.08 2.55 -6.35
C ARG A 36 3.87 2.92 -5.10
N ASP A 37 3.82 4.20 -4.71
CA ASP A 37 4.60 4.70 -3.58
C ASP A 37 4.11 4.10 -2.25
N ALA A 38 2.80 3.80 -2.13
CA ALA A 38 2.26 3.05 -1.00
C ALA A 38 2.76 1.60 -0.96
N MET A 39 2.95 0.97 -2.12
CA MET A 39 3.52 -0.38 -2.24
C MET A 39 5.05 -0.43 -2.05
N ILE A 40 5.74 0.70 -2.18
CA ILE A 40 7.17 0.85 -1.84
C ILE A 40 7.35 1.19 -0.35
N GLY A 41 6.33 1.81 0.27
CA GLY A 41 6.37 2.25 1.67
C GLY A 41 6.78 3.71 1.86
N THR A 42 6.79 4.52 0.80
CA THR A 42 7.10 5.96 0.85
C THR A 42 5.85 6.84 0.95
N ALA A 43 4.66 6.27 0.82
CA ALA A 43 3.38 6.95 1.00
C ALA A 43 2.36 6.04 1.72
N LEU A 44 1.27 6.62 2.20
CA LEU A 44 0.09 5.86 2.62
C LEU A 44 -0.82 5.62 1.41
N ALA A 45 -1.71 4.61 1.52
CA ALA A 45 -2.80 4.47 0.55
C ALA A 45 -3.70 5.72 0.59
N LYS A 46 -4.30 6.05 -0.55
CA LYS A 46 -5.16 7.25 -0.66
C LYS A 46 -6.36 7.12 0.25
N GLU A 47 -6.76 8.21 0.88
CA GLU A 47 -8.01 8.25 1.64
C GLU A 47 -9.21 8.23 0.67
N PRO A 48 -10.29 7.50 1.01
CA PRO A 48 -11.54 7.60 0.28
C PRO A 48 -12.09 9.03 0.38
N LYS A 49 -12.65 9.55 -0.72
CA LYS A 49 -13.38 10.82 -0.71
C LYS A 49 -14.79 10.65 -0.17
#